data_AF-A0A257AT96-F1
#
_entry.id   AF-A0A257AT96-F1
#
_cell.length_a   1.000
_cell.length_b   1.000
_cell.length_c   1.000
_cell.angle_alpha   90.00
_cell.angle_beta   90.00
_cell.angle_gamma   90.00
#
_symmetry.space_group_name_H-M   'P 1'
#
loop_
_entity.id
_entity.type
_entity.pdbx_description
1 polymer ?
#
loop_
_entity_poly.entity_id
_entity_poly.type
_entity_poly.pdbx_seq_one_letter_code
_entity_poly.pdbx_strand_id
1 'polypeptide(L)'
;MRRGEPIIGLLTSDMRFGNMVKEMASTLGVRVKHVLSLDELPLSIRVVIAEKREGLDDRGRIILYREDYDSIEELVERASEIAVGELRYKLAAAAIDPGKSIGVAYVLNHRVIRTRRYGIVESLLDDLSRFMKTHSGAERKYVLIGATSNPENARVIARKIAKALYGRGVIVKLVDESNTSKGLIPRMRGMSKDEYSALMLSLRNILKLR
;
A
#
# COMPACT_ATOMS: atom_id res chain seq x y z
N MET A 1 -15.48 9.66 -21.78
CA MET A 1 -16.28 9.49 -20.55
C MET A 1 -15.37 9.70 -19.35
N ARG A 2 -15.64 10.70 -18.49
CA ARG A 2 -14.93 10.83 -17.22
C ARG A 2 -15.33 9.63 -16.36
N ARG A 3 -14.38 8.76 -15.99
CA ARG A 3 -14.63 7.76 -14.92
C ARG A 3 -15.07 8.57 -13.70
N GLY A 4 -16.25 8.26 -13.15
CA GLY A 4 -16.65 8.79 -11.84
C GLY A 4 -15.60 8.44 -10.79
N GLU A 5 -15.58 9.19 -9.69
CA GLU A 5 -14.70 8.87 -8.56
C GLU A 5 -14.89 7.40 -8.15
N PRO A 6 -13.80 6.67 -7.84
CA PRO A 6 -13.88 5.28 -7.39
C PRO A 6 -14.66 5.19 -6.08
N ILE A 7 -15.54 4.19 -5.96
CA ILE A 7 -16.40 3.97 -4.79
C ILE A 7 -16.27 2.52 -4.30
N ILE A 8 -16.08 2.37 -2.99
CA ILE A 8 -16.19 1.11 -2.24
C ILE A 8 -17.57 1.05 -1.56
N GLY A 9 -18.24 -0.08 -1.63
CA GLY A 9 -19.38 -0.38 -0.76
C GLY A 9 -18.87 -0.81 0.61
N LEU A 10 -19.52 -0.37 1.69
CA LEU A 10 -19.22 -0.83 3.04
C LEU A 10 -20.50 -1.31 3.71
N LEU A 11 -20.48 -2.56 4.16
CA LEU A 11 -21.59 -3.22 4.83
C LEU A 11 -21.17 -3.58 6.26
N THR A 12 -21.55 -2.74 7.22
CA THR A 12 -21.30 -3.00 8.65
C THR A 12 -22.24 -2.17 9.51
N SER A 13 -22.64 -2.69 10.66
CA SER A 13 -23.32 -1.94 11.71
C SER A 13 -22.36 -1.27 12.70
N ASP A 14 -21.07 -1.63 12.67
CA ASP A 14 -20.05 -1.03 13.52
C ASP A 14 -19.62 0.34 12.95
N MET A 15 -20.13 1.40 13.58
CA MET A 15 -19.82 2.78 13.19
C MET A 15 -18.35 3.15 13.38
N ARG A 16 -17.64 2.53 14.33
CA ARG A 16 -16.20 2.79 14.53
C ARG A 16 -15.41 2.21 13.38
N PHE A 17 -15.64 0.94 13.06
CA PHE A 17 -15.04 0.30 11.90
C PHE A 17 -15.36 1.06 10.61
N GLY A 18 -16.61 1.46 10.42
CA GLY A 18 -17.01 2.19 9.23
C GLY A 18 -16.35 3.57 9.09
N ASN A 19 -16.11 4.29 10.19
CA ASN A 19 -15.39 5.55 10.17
C ASN A 19 -13.89 5.35 9.83
N MET A 20 -13.25 4.31 10.38
CA MET A 20 -11.86 3.98 10.05
C MET A 20 -11.69 3.68 8.56
N VAL A 21 -12.61 2.88 7.98
CA VAL A 21 -12.61 2.56 6.54
C VAL A 21 -12.78 3.83 5.70
N LYS A 22 -13.70 4.73 6.06
CA LYS A 22 -13.92 6.00 5.36
C LYS A 22 -12.68 6.90 5.37
N GLU A 23 -12.03 7.03 6.52
CA GLU A 23 -10.82 7.85 6.68
C GLU A 23 -9.69 7.32 5.80
N MET A 24 -9.38 6.02 5.91
CA MET A 24 -8.33 5.37 5.11
C MET A 24 -8.63 5.39 3.61
N ALA A 25 -9.87 5.14 3.20
CA ALA A 25 -10.23 5.19 1.78
C ALA A 25 -10.09 6.61 1.21
N SER A 26 -10.41 7.64 2.01
CA SER A 26 -10.29 9.03 1.61
C SER A 26 -8.84 9.44 1.36
N THR A 27 -7.87 8.95 2.13
CA THR A 27 -6.44 9.24 1.88
C THR A 27 -5.95 8.63 0.57
N LEU A 28 -6.59 7.55 0.12
CA LEU A 28 -6.34 6.88 -1.17
C LEU A 28 -7.14 7.49 -2.33
N GLY A 29 -7.96 8.51 -2.07
CA GLY A 29 -8.81 9.16 -3.06
C GLY A 29 -9.99 8.30 -3.51
N VAL A 30 -10.50 7.44 -2.62
CA VAL A 30 -11.63 6.55 -2.85
C VAL A 30 -12.78 6.89 -1.90
N ARG A 31 -14.00 6.94 -2.44
CA ARG A 31 -15.20 7.20 -1.65
C ARG A 31 -15.77 5.90 -1.10
N VAL A 32 -16.47 6.00 0.04
CA VAL A 32 -17.14 4.87 0.65
C VAL A 32 -18.64 5.14 0.71
N LYS A 33 -19.44 4.22 0.15
CA LYS A 33 -20.89 4.18 0.35
C LYS A 33 -21.19 3.14 1.43
N HIS A 34 -21.42 3.64 2.64
CA HIS A 34 -21.75 2.83 3.81
C HIS A 34 -23.26 2.60 3.89
N VAL A 35 -23.67 1.34 3.98
CA VAL A 35 -25.07 0.88 4.01
C VAL A 35 -25.24 -0.26 5.01
N LEU A 36 -26.48 -0.63 5.30
CA LEU A 36 -26.80 -1.74 6.21
C LEU A 36 -27.25 -3.00 5.46
N SER A 37 -27.68 -2.87 4.21
CA SER A 37 -27.96 -3.97 3.27
C SER A 37 -27.26 -3.78 1.92
N LEU A 38 -26.87 -4.89 1.28
CA LEU A 38 -26.34 -4.90 -0.09
C LEU A 38 -27.33 -4.34 -1.13
N ASP A 39 -28.63 -4.43 -0.86
CA ASP A 39 -29.69 -3.89 -1.73
C ASP A 39 -29.60 -2.38 -1.94
N GLU A 40 -29.01 -1.66 -0.98
CA GLU A 40 -28.85 -0.22 -1.02
C GLU A 40 -27.66 0.23 -1.88
N LEU A 41 -26.78 -0.70 -2.28
CA LEU A 41 -25.63 -0.42 -3.13
C LEU A 41 -26.03 -0.44 -4.61
N PRO A 42 -25.68 0.60 -5.37
CA PRO A 42 -25.76 0.56 -6.83
C PRO A 42 -24.97 -0.63 -7.40
N LEU A 43 -25.44 -1.22 -8.51
CA LEU A 43 -24.72 -2.28 -9.22
C LEU A 43 -23.39 -1.80 -9.83
N SER A 44 -23.20 -0.49 -9.98
CA SER A 44 -21.95 0.13 -10.43
C SER A 44 -20.81 0.00 -9.41
N ILE A 45 -21.11 -0.26 -8.14
CA ILE A 45 -20.11 -0.54 -7.11
C ILE A 45 -19.69 -2.00 -7.22
N ARG A 46 -18.44 -2.23 -7.61
CA ARG A 46 -17.89 -3.57 -7.88
C ARG A 46 -17.28 -4.26 -6.68
N VAL A 47 -16.95 -3.53 -5.62
CA VAL A 47 -16.27 -4.07 -4.44
C VAL A 47 -16.97 -3.61 -3.18
N VAL A 48 -17.13 -4.54 -2.24
CA VAL A 48 -17.78 -4.30 -0.95
C VAL A 48 -16.89 -4.84 0.16
N ILE A 49 -16.61 -4.01 1.16
CA ILE A 49 -16.07 -4.46 2.45
C ILE A 49 -17.23 -4.88 3.34
N ALA A 50 -17.15 -6.07 3.92
CA ALA A 50 -18.18 -6.59 4.82
C ALA A 50 -17.55 -7.35 6.01
N GLU A 51 -18.36 -7.60 7.04
CA GLU A 51 -18.08 -8.61 8.06
C GLU A 51 -18.68 -9.95 7.59
N LYS A 52 -18.07 -11.09 7.93
CA LYS A 52 -18.58 -12.41 7.50
C LYS A 52 -20.01 -12.62 8.01
N ARG A 53 -20.90 -12.93 7.07
CA ARG A 53 -22.31 -13.26 7.31
C ARG A 53 -22.71 -14.43 6.42
N GLU A 54 -23.49 -15.37 6.95
CA GLU A 54 -24.04 -16.46 6.15
C GLU A 54 -25.07 -15.92 5.14
N GLY A 55 -25.11 -16.51 3.94
CA GLY A 55 -26.14 -16.19 2.93
C GLY A 55 -25.98 -14.85 2.22
N LEU A 56 -24.81 -14.22 2.25
CA LEU A 56 -24.56 -12.99 1.52
C LEU A 56 -24.48 -13.25 0.00
N ASP A 57 -25.52 -12.91 -0.75
CA ASP A 57 -25.52 -12.92 -2.22
C ASP A 57 -24.69 -11.75 -2.76
N ASP A 58 -23.56 -12.07 -3.39
CA ASP A 58 -22.60 -11.08 -3.89
C ASP A 58 -23.15 -10.23 -5.05
N ARG A 59 -24.20 -10.71 -5.74
CA ARG A 59 -24.78 -10.10 -6.94
C ARG A 59 -23.74 -9.69 -7.98
N GLY A 60 -22.72 -10.52 -8.17
CA GLY A 60 -21.61 -10.29 -9.10
C GLY A 60 -20.60 -9.24 -8.63
N ARG A 61 -20.62 -8.84 -7.36
CA ARG A 61 -19.61 -7.96 -6.75
C ARG A 61 -18.49 -8.78 -6.11
N ILE A 62 -17.33 -8.16 -5.94
CA ILE A 62 -16.25 -8.72 -5.14
C ILE A 62 -16.50 -8.33 -3.68
N ILE A 63 -16.71 -9.33 -2.82
CA ILE A 63 -16.85 -9.12 -1.38
C ILE A 63 -15.50 -9.38 -0.70
N LEU A 64 -15.01 -8.39 0.05
CA LEU A 64 -13.83 -8.52 0.90
C LEU A 64 -14.29 -8.56 2.35
N TYR A 65 -14.09 -9.70 3.00
CA TYR A 65 -14.45 -9.85 4.40
C TYR A 65 -13.33 -9.33 5.30
N ARG A 66 -13.68 -8.55 6.32
CA ARG A 66 -12.75 -8.01 7.31
C ARG A 66 -11.86 -9.11 7.92
N GLU A 67 -12.45 -10.26 8.19
CA GLU A 67 -11.83 -11.40 8.87
C GLU A 67 -10.78 -12.13 8.00
N ASP A 68 -10.73 -11.85 6.69
CA ASP A 68 -9.75 -12.45 5.77
C ASP A 68 -8.45 -11.62 5.65
N TYR A 69 -8.35 -10.51 6.40
CA TYR A 69 -7.20 -9.59 6.35
C TYR A 69 -6.58 -9.41 7.74
N ASP A 70 -5.25 -9.29 7.77
CA ASP A 70 -4.50 -9.11 9.02
C ASP A 70 -4.67 -7.70 9.61
N SER A 71 -5.11 -6.73 8.79
CA SER A 71 -5.39 -5.36 9.23
C SER A 71 -6.45 -4.66 8.38
N ILE A 72 -7.08 -3.63 8.97
CA ILE A 72 -8.03 -2.76 8.26
C ILE A 72 -7.34 -2.00 7.12
N GLU A 73 -6.07 -1.64 7.31
CA GLU A 73 -5.28 -0.94 6.29
C GLU A 73 -5.14 -1.80 5.03
N GLU A 74 -4.73 -3.07 5.18
CA GLU A 74 -4.61 -4.01 4.05
C GLU A 74 -5.95 -4.25 3.33
N LEU A 75 -7.04 -4.35 4.09
CA LEU A 75 -8.40 -4.50 3.56
C LEU A 75 -8.83 -3.28 2.74
N VAL A 76 -8.59 -2.07 3.24
CA VAL A 76 -8.98 -0.82 2.60
C VAL A 76 -8.12 -0.53 1.38
N GLU A 77 -6.81 -0.81 1.45
CA GLU A 77 -5.90 -0.75 0.30
C GLU A 77 -6.42 -1.66 -0.82
N ARG A 78 -6.72 -2.92 -0.50
CA ARG A 78 -7.22 -3.89 -1.48
C ARG A 78 -8.59 -3.50 -2.06
N ALA A 79 -9.50 -3.00 -1.24
CA ALA A 79 -10.80 -2.53 -1.73
C ALA A 79 -10.64 -1.31 -2.66
N SER A 80 -9.75 -0.38 -2.31
CA SER A 80 -9.49 0.84 -3.08
C SER A 80 -8.95 0.53 -4.47
N GLU A 81 -8.05 -0.45 -4.58
CA GLU A 81 -7.53 -0.94 -5.86
C GLU A 81 -8.66 -1.41 -6.80
N ILE A 82 -9.52 -2.30 -6.29
CA ILE A 82 -10.59 -2.90 -7.08
C ILE A 82 -11.59 -1.81 -7.51
N ALA A 83 -11.88 -0.84 -6.64
CA ALA A 83 -12.77 0.28 -6.94
C ALA A 83 -12.26 1.12 -8.12
N VAL A 84 -10.96 1.44 -8.16
CA VAL A 84 -10.30 2.19 -9.26
C VAL A 84 -10.28 1.42 -10.59
N GLY A 85 -10.56 0.11 -10.55
CA GLY A 85 -10.58 -0.76 -11.73
C GLY A 85 -9.23 -1.31 -12.12
N GLU A 86 -8.28 -1.27 -11.20
CA GLU A 86 -7.01 -1.96 -11.32
C GLU A 86 -7.14 -3.32 -10.64
N LEU A 87 -7.79 -4.27 -11.33
CA LEU A 87 -7.80 -5.67 -10.89
C LEU A 87 -6.39 -6.28 -10.90
N ARG A 88 -5.47 -5.67 -11.68
CA ARG A 88 -4.03 -5.93 -11.73
C ARG A 88 -3.30 -4.58 -11.71
N TYR A 89 -2.33 -4.41 -10.81
CA TYR A 89 -1.43 -3.26 -10.80
C TYR A 89 -0.14 -3.62 -11.54
N LYS A 90 0.40 -2.66 -12.28
CA LYS A 90 1.68 -2.82 -12.99
C LYS A 90 2.84 -2.89 -12.00
N LEU A 91 2.72 -2.25 -10.85
CA LEU A 91 3.80 -2.09 -9.89
C LEU A 91 3.31 -2.12 -8.43
N ALA A 92 3.94 -2.94 -7.61
CA ALA A 92 3.96 -2.80 -6.15
C ALA A 92 5.40 -2.59 -5.69
N ALA A 93 5.66 -1.56 -4.91
CA ALA A 93 7.01 -1.21 -4.48
C ALA A 93 7.05 -0.75 -3.04
N ALA A 94 8.17 -1.04 -2.37
CA ALA A 94 8.54 -0.40 -1.11
C ALA A 94 9.87 0.32 -1.30
N ALA A 95 9.91 1.62 -1.01
CA ALA A 95 11.15 2.40 -0.96
C ALA A 95 11.58 2.56 0.50
N ILE A 96 12.84 2.25 0.80
CA ILE A 96 13.37 2.09 2.15
C ILE A 96 14.58 3.02 2.32
N ASP A 97 14.53 3.88 3.33
CA ASP A 97 15.66 4.62 3.85
C ASP A 97 16.17 3.95 5.14
N PRO A 98 17.37 3.33 5.13
CA PRO A 98 17.90 2.56 6.25
C PRO A 98 18.61 3.43 7.32
N GLY A 99 18.25 4.71 7.46
CA GLY A 99 18.80 5.62 8.46
C GLY A 99 18.66 5.16 9.93
N LYS A 100 18.81 6.08 10.90
CA LYS A 100 18.75 5.74 12.35
C LYS A 100 17.48 4.99 12.75
N SER A 101 16.37 5.33 12.13
CA SER A 101 15.17 4.50 12.08
C SER A 101 14.86 4.20 10.63
N ILE A 102 14.33 3.01 10.35
CA ILE A 102 14.10 2.60 8.98
C ILE A 102 12.80 3.24 8.49
N GLY A 103 12.90 4.19 7.58
CA GLY A 103 11.75 4.83 6.94
C GLY A 103 11.33 4.06 5.69
N VAL A 104 10.03 3.86 5.48
CA VAL A 104 9.50 3.15 4.32
C VAL A 104 8.32 3.90 3.71
N ALA A 105 8.30 3.96 2.38
CA ALA A 105 7.15 4.38 1.60
C ALA A 105 6.66 3.21 0.74
N TYR A 106 5.40 2.80 0.95
CA TYR A 106 4.73 1.77 0.18
C TYR A 106 4.00 2.39 -0.99
N VAL A 107 4.17 1.82 -2.18
CA VAL A 107 3.69 2.37 -3.43
C VAL A 107 2.99 1.32 -4.26
N LEU A 108 1.85 1.71 -4.81
CA LEU A 108 1.15 0.97 -5.85
C LEU A 108 1.07 1.85 -7.08
N ASN A 109 1.54 1.33 -8.21
CA ASN A 109 1.70 2.03 -9.47
C ASN A 109 2.50 3.33 -9.32
N HIS A 110 1.82 4.47 -9.20
CA HIS A 110 2.44 5.79 -9.12
C HIS A 110 1.98 6.57 -7.87
N ARG A 111 1.38 5.88 -6.90
CA ARG A 111 0.81 6.50 -5.70
C ARG A 111 1.43 5.89 -4.45
N VAL A 112 1.95 6.75 -3.58
CA VAL A 112 2.31 6.34 -2.22
C VAL A 112 1.02 6.12 -1.45
N ILE A 113 0.82 4.90 -0.96
CA ILE A 113 -0.39 4.51 -0.24
C ILE A 113 -0.24 4.67 1.26
N ARG A 114 0.99 4.47 1.78
CA ARG A 114 1.33 4.72 3.19
C ARG A 114 2.83 4.92 3.37
N THR A 115 3.21 5.61 4.45
CA THR A 115 4.58 5.67 4.94
C THR A 115 4.64 5.15 6.37
N ARG A 116 5.77 4.54 6.75
CA ARG A 116 5.96 3.99 8.10
C ARG A 116 7.42 4.07 8.53
N ARG A 117 7.64 4.09 9.84
CA ARG A 117 8.96 3.92 10.46
C ARG A 117 9.01 2.63 11.24
N TYR A 118 10.16 1.97 11.21
CA TYR A 118 10.42 0.76 11.98
C TYR A 118 11.60 0.98 12.91
N GLY A 119 11.44 0.57 14.16
CA GLY A 119 12.51 0.59 15.17
C GLY A 119 13.47 -0.58 15.01
N ILE A 120 13.02 -1.70 14.43
CA ILE A 120 13.80 -2.92 14.21
C ILE A 120 13.52 -3.50 12.82
N VAL A 121 14.47 -4.28 12.30
CA VAL A 121 14.38 -4.85 10.94
C VAL A 121 13.30 -5.93 10.86
N GLU A 122 13.05 -6.66 11.94
CA GLU A 122 12.12 -7.78 11.98
C GLU A 122 10.68 -7.30 11.74
N SER A 123 10.27 -6.21 12.40
CA SER A 123 8.96 -5.58 12.15
C SER A 123 8.80 -5.06 10.72
N LEU A 124 9.89 -4.59 10.10
CA LEU A 124 9.90 -4.21 8.69
C LEU A 124 9.68 -5.44 7.80
N LEU A 125 10.36 -6.55 8.07
CA LEU A 125 10.25 -7.77 7.27
C LEU A 125 8.83 -8.35 7.31
N ASP A 126 8.18 -8.32 8.47
CA ASP A 126 6.80 -8.80 8.64
C ASP A 126 5.81 -7.96 7.84
N ASP A 127 5.88 -6.63 7.97
CA ASP A 127 4.99 -5.72 7.24
C ASP A 127 5.24 -5.75 5.73
N LEU A 128 6.50 -5.80 5.30
CA LEU A 128 6.87 -5.93 3.89
C LEU A 128 6.43 -7.26 3.29
N SER A 129 6.51 -8.34 4.07
CA SER A 129 6.03 -9.67 3.65
C SER A 129 4.51 -9.71 3.50
N ARG A 130 3.77 -9.04 4.39
CA ARG A 130 2.31 -8.90 4.26
C ARG A 130 1.95 -8.04 3.05
N PHE A 131 2.55 -6.87 2.91
CA PHE A 131 2.37 -6.01 1.73
C PHE A 131 2.61 -6.79 0.43
N MET A 132 3.74 -7.47 0.27
CA MET A 132 4.04 -8.22 -0.97
C MET A 132 3.13 -9.45 -1.18
N LYS A 133 2.51 -9.99 -0.12
CA LYS A 133 1.53 -11.07 -0.20
C LYS A 133 0.17 -10.54 -0.67
N THR A 134 -0.33 -9.49 0.00
CA THR A 134 -1.56 -8.76 -0.36
C THR A 134 -1.47 -8.28 -1.80
N HIS A 135 -0.29 -7.78 -2.18
CA HIS A 135 -0.01 -7.31 -3.53
C HIS A 135 0.79 -8.32 -4.37
N SER A 136 0.48 -9.61 -4.25
CA SER A 136 1.16 -10.68 -5.00
C SER A 136 0.87 -10.67 -6.51
N GLY A 137 -0.29 -10.17 -6.92
CA GLY A 137 -0.77 -10.09 -8.31
C GLY A 137 -0.19 -8.96 -9.17
N ALA A 138 0.78 -8.18 -8.65
CA ALA A 138 1.51 -7.19 -9.43
C ALA A 138 2.24 -7.82 -10.62
N GLU A 139 2.27 -7.12 -11.75
CA GLU A 139 3.19 -7.45 -12.84
C GLU A 139 4.66 -7.29 -12.42
N ARG A 140 4.96 -6.22 -11.67
CA ARG A 140 6.31 -5.93 -11.18
C ARG A 140 6.30 -5.65 -9.67
N LYS A 141 7.21 -6.28 -8.93
CA LYS A 141 7.38 -6.07 -7.50
C LYS A 141 8.80 -5.64 -7.18
N TYR A 142 8.97 -4.52 -6.48
CA TYR A 142 10.29 -3.98 -6.14
C TYR A 142 10.44 -3.64 -4.66
N VAL A 143 11.66 -3.80 -4.17
CA VAL A 143 12.10 -3.15 -2.94
C VAL A 143 13.33 -2.32 -3.28
N LEU A 144 13.24 -1.02 -3.05
CA LEU A 144 14.28 -0.06 -3.37
C LEU A 144 14.88 0.45 -2.06
N ILE A 145 16.19 0.30 -1.87
CA ILE A 145 16.86 0.59 -0.61
C ILE A 145 17.93 1.64 -0.85
N GLY A 146 17.77 2.81 -0.22
CA GLY A 146 18.76 3.88 -0.27
C GLY A 146 20.09 3.45 0.35
N ALA A 147 21.22 3.75 -0.30
CA ALA A 147 22.55 3.31 0.13
C ALA A 147 23.51 4.47 0.49
N THR A 148 23.02 5.71 0.49
CA THR A 148 23.84 6.94 0.41
C THR A 148 24.77 7.16 1.59
N SER A 149 24.28 6.97 2.81
CA SER A 149 24.99 7.36 4.04
C SER A 149 25.56 6.16 4.80
N ASN A 150 25.08 4.94 4.54
CA ASN A 150 25.63 3.72 5.11
C ASN A 150 25.41 2.51 4.15
N PRO A 151 26.27 2.34 3.14
CA PRO A 151 26.14 1.29 2.14
C PRO A 151 26.17 -0.13 2.73
N GLU A 152 26.93 -0.33 3.80
CA GLU A 152 27.08 -1.66 4.41
C GLU A 152 25.82 -2.07 5.18
N ASN A 153 25.23 -1.14 5.94
CA ASN A 153 23.94 -1.37 6.58
C ASN A 153 22.84 -1.63 5.53
N ALA A 154 22.81 -0.84 4.45
CA ALA A 154 21.87 -1.03 3.36
C ALA A 154 22.00 -2.43 2.71
N ARG A 155 23.23 -2.94 2.52
CA ARG A 155 23.48 -4.30 2.03
C ARG A 155 23.02 -5.39 3.00
N VAL A 156 23.21 -5.20 4.30
CA VAL A 156 22.72 -6.15 5.32
C VAL A 156 21.19 -6.23 5.30
N ILE A 157 20.51 -5.08 5.29
CA ILE A 157 19.06 -5.00 5.20
C ILE A 157 18.56 -5.61 3.88
N ALA A 158 19.20 -5.30 2.75
CA ALA A 158 18.85 -5.87 1.45
C ALA A 158 18.95 -7.41 1.44
N ARG A 159 20.00 -7.99 2.04
CA ARG A 159 20.14 -9.45 2.18
C ARG A 159 19.03 -10.07 3.01
N LYS A 160 18.70 -9.46 4.16
CA LYS A 160 17.59 -9.92 5.01
C LYS A 160 16.25 -9.88 4.26
N ILE A 161 15.97 -8.79 3.54
CA ILE A 161 14.74 -8.64 2.73
C ILE A 161 14.70 -9.65 1.59
N ALA A 162 15.77 -9.80 0.83
CA ALA A 162 15.84 -10.75 -0.27
C ALA A 162 15.59 -12.19 0.20
N LYS A 163 16.10 -12.56 1.38
CA LYS A 163 15.83 -13.85 2.01
C LYS A 163 14.36 -14.00 2.41
N ALA A 164 13.77 -12.99 3.07
CA ALA A 164 12.38 -13.03 3.52
C ALA A 164 11.36 -13.10 2.36
N LEU A 165 11.69 -12.47 1.23
CA LEU A 165 10.83 -12.40 0.05
C LEU A 165 11.21 -13.40 -1.05
N TYR A 166 12.10 -14.34 -0.74
CA TYR A 166 12.55 -15.35 -1.70
C TYR A 166 11.36 -16.11 -2.31
N GLY A 167 11.40 -16.33 -3.63
CA GLY A 167 10.33 -17.01 -4.37
C GLY A 167 9.07 -16.17 -4.63
N ARG A 168 8.97 -14.93 -4.14
CA ARG A 168 7.77 -14.09 -4.33
C ARG A 168 7.81 -13.20 -5.58
N GLY A 169 8.82 -13.35 -6.43
CA GLY A 169 9.02 -12.53 -7.64
C GLY A 169 9.29 -11.06 -7.33
N VAL A 170 9.90 -10.76 -6.17
CA VAL A 170 10.25 -9.40 -5.75
C VAL A 170 11.71 -9.11 -6.10
N ILE A 171 11.96 -8.00 -6.79
CA ILE A 171 13.31 -7.55 -7.15
C ILE A 171 13.79 -6.53 -6.10
N VAL A 172 14.84 -6.87 -5.36
CA VAL A 172 15.46 -5.97 -4.38
C VAL A 172 16.62 -5.22 -5.03
N LYS A 173 16.62 -3.88 -4.97
CA LYS A 173 17.67 -3.03 -5.54
C LYS A 173 18.22 -2.06 -4.50
N LEU A 174 19.55 -1.97 -4.44
CA LEU A 174 20.24 -0.86 -3.79
C LEU A 174 20.26 0.34 -4.74
N VAL A 175 20.00 1.53 -4.21
CA VAL A 175 19.95 2.77 -4.98
C VAL A 175 20.81 3.82 -4.30
N ASP A 176 21.74 4.39 -5.07
CA ASP A 176 22.68 5.40 -4.62
C ASP A 176 22.06 6.81 -4.77
N GLU A 177 21.94 7.57 -3.67
CA GLU A 177 21.38 8.92 -3.68
C GLU A 177 22.47 10.02 -3.63
N SER A 178 23.77 9.65 -3.66
CA SER A 178 24.92 10.54 -3.42
C SER A 178 25.04 11.74 -4.37
N ASN A 179 24.42 11.69 -5.55
CA ASN A 179 24.45 12.78 -6.54
C ASN A 179 23.21 13.70 -6.53
N THR A 180 22.35 13.66 -5.50
CA THR A 180 20.99 14.24 -5.63
C THR A 180 20.64 15.31 -4.59
N SER A 181 21.36 16.43 -4.65
CA SER A 181 21.08 17.65 -3.90
C SER A 181 19.73 18.29 -4.29
N LYS A 182 18.95 18.66 -3.25
CA LYS A 182 17.71 19.48 -3.22
C LYS A 182 16.39 18.76 -3.65
N GLY A 183 15.51 18.57 -2.66
CA GLY A 183 14.16 18.02 -2.82
C GLY A 183 13.19 19.07 -3.35
N LEU A 184 12.54 18.80 -4.49
CA LEU A 184 11.54 19.67 -5.14
C LEU A 184 10.13 19.57 -4.53
N ILE A 185 9.87 18.58 -3.66
CA ILE A 185 8.52 18.27 -3.17
C ILE A 185 8.44 18.65 -1.69
N PRO A 186 7.52 19.51 -1.24
CA PRO A 186 7.42 19.84 0.18
C PRO A 186 7.01 18.61 1.02
N ARG A 187 7.62 18.48 2.19
CA ARG A 187 7.34 17.42 3.17
C ARG A 187 5.90 17.57 3.71
N MET A 188 5.12 16.50 3.69
CA MET A 188 3.74 16.53 4.21
C MET A 188 3.72 16.77 5.73
N ARG A 189 2.68 17.44 6.24
CA ARG A 189 2.54 17.76 7.68
C ARG A 189 2.47 16.47 8.50
N GLY A 190 3.34 16.31 9.49
CA GLY A 190 3.43 15.10 10.33
C GLY A 190 4.40 14.02 9.82
N MET A 191 4.82 14.08 8.56
CA MET A 191 5.80 13.14 7.98
C MET A 191 7.18 13.38 8.60
N SER A 192 7.96 12.34 8.91
CA SER A 192 9.35 12.46 9.39
C SER A 192 10.36 12.73 8.26
N LYS A 193 11.62 13.02 8.61
CA LYS A 193 12.70 13.19 7.61
C LYS A 193 12.93 11.88 6.83
N ASP A 194 12.92 10.75 7.52
CA ASP A 194 13.20 9.43 6.94
C ASP A 194 12.06 8.98 6.01
N GLU A 195 10.80 9.25 6.37
CA GLU A 195 9.65 8.98 5.48
C GLU A 195 9.66 9.87 4.24
N TYR A 196 10.07 11.12 4.39
CA TYR A 196 10.23 12.05 3.28
C TYR A 196 11.35 11.61 2.33
N SER A 197 12.48 11.14 2.85
CA SER A 197 13.55 10.53 2.06
C SER A 197 13.05 9.30 1.29
N ALA A 198 12.33 8.39 1.96
CA ALA A 198 11.76 7.20 1.33
C ALA A 198 10.75 7.55 0.21
N LEU A 199 9.90 8.58 0.42
CA LEU A 199 9.02 9.12 -0.61
C LEU A 199 9.80 9.65 -1.82
N MET A 200 10.85 10.44 -1.58
CA MET A 200 11.69 10.99 -2.64
C MET A 200 12.43 9.88 -3.41
N LEU A 201 12.89 8.85 -2.71
CA LEU A 201 13.51 7.67 -3.30
C LEU A 201 12.52 6.91 -4.19
N SER A 202 11.29 6.74 -3.71
CA SER A 202 10.21 6.08 -4.44
C SER A 202 9.89 6.81 -5.73
N LEU A 203 9.57 8.11 -5.66
CA LEU A 203 9.19 8.91 -6.81
C LEU A 203 10.28 8.94 -7.89
N ARG A 204 11.56 9.07 -7.50
CA ARG A 204 12.67 9.17 -8.45
C ARG A 204 13.00 7.85 -9.14
N ASN A 205 12.88 6.74 -8.44
CA ASN A 205 13.22 5.44 -9.00
C ASN A 205 12.05 4.82 -9.74
N ILE A 206 10.82 5.00 -9.29
CA ILE A 206 9.62 4.52 -9.98
C ILE A 206 9.49 5.15 -11.38
N LEU A 207 9.84 6.43 -11.53
CA LEU A 207 9.92 7.08 -12.85
C LEU A 207 11.00 6.49 -13.77
N LYS A 208 12.04 5.84 -13.21
CA LYS A 208 13.14 5.20 -13.95
C LYS A 208 12.89 3.71 -14.24
N LEU A 209 11.91 3.08 -13.59
CA LEU A 209 11.58 1.65 -13.75
C LEU A 209 10.76 1.35 -15.03
N ARG A 210 11.06 2.01 -16.16
CA ARG A 210 10.44 1.69 -17.46
C ARG A 210 10.80 0.27 -17.90
#